data_AF-A0A942P3Y1-F1
#
_entry.id   AF-A0A942P3Y1-F1
#
_cell.length_a   1.000
_cell.length_b   1.000
_cell.length_c   1.000
_cell.angle_alpha   90.00
_cell.angle_beta   90.00
_cell.angle_gamma   90.00
#
_symmetry.space_group_name_H-M   'P 1'
#
loop_
_entity.id
_entity.type
_entity.pdbx_description
1 polymer ?
#
loop_
_entity_poly.entity_id
_entity_poly.type
_entity_poly.pdbx_seq_one_letter_code
_entity_poly.pdbx_strand_id
1 'polypeptide(L)'
;MENRLKKEVRRSNAYPSITLDEALDLTEFVYKNSGHSYIKLEDIASLMKKSVGGISQRIGSAVQYNLLELKSGTGYRPSDLFKKIYKPISQNEKHQNLVDAFNSPKLYVELINKYEGSILPSDVILPNILERDHSIYDDAARKASQVFLENVKTLGLLNSANEFSINNANSNNDNKHEEKKEEVNSKSEAKNPISRPTPNTQDDNTNLDLLKIEIGLSNNKKAVIFYPKDMTNLDVEIIKLQVSVLEKIVEFKIKPE
;
A
#
# COMPACT_ATOMS: atom_id res chain seq x y z
N MET A 1 -48.21 -24.44 4.80
CA MET A 1 -47.08 -24.38 3.84
C MET A 1 -46.55 -22.96 3.90
N GLU A 2 -45.52 -22.71 4.70
CA GLU A 2 -44.98 -21.37 4.92
C GLU A 2 -44.26 -20.86 3.68
N ASN A 3 -44.83 -19.81 3.09
CA ASN A 3 -44.26 -19.10 1.95
C ASN A 3 -43.10 -18.23 2.46
N ARG A 4 -41.87 -18.74 2.37
CA ARG A 4 -40.68 -17.93 2.70
C ARG A 4 -40.57 -16.80 1.69
N LEU A 5 -40.96 -15.59 2.10
CA LEU A 5 -40.72 -14.36 1.36
C LEU A 5 -39.24 -14.28 0.99
N LYS A 6 -38.95 -14.35 -0.31
CA LYS A 6 -37.60 -14.25 -0.86
C LYS A 6 -37.14 -12.80 -0.67
N LYS A 7 -36.25 -12.56 0.31
CA LYS A 7 -35.68 -11.24 0.58
C LYS A 7 -35.07 -10.70 -0.73
N GLU A 8 -35.52 -9.53 -1.20
CA GLU A 8 -34.88 -8.86 -2.33
C GLU A 8 -33.45 -8.50 -1.95
N VAL A 9 -32.48 -9.12 -2.63
CA VAL A 9 -31.06 -8.86 -2.41
C VAL A 9 -30.67 -7.68 -3.30
N ARG A 10 -30.35 -6.55 -2.68
CA ARG A 10 -29.75 -5.40 -3.38
C ARG A 10 -28.37 -5.80 -3.89
N ARG A 11 -28.11 -5.55 -5.18
CA ARG A 11 -26.81 -5.87 -5.78
C ARG A 11 -25.84 -4.72 -5.52
N SER A 12 -24.67 -5.06 -5.00
CA SER A 12 -23.58 -4.10 -4.81
C SER A 12 -22.86 -3.82 -6.13
N ASN A 13 -22.32 -2.62 -6.29
CA ASN A 13 -21.33 -2.31 -7.33
C ASN A 13 -20.08 -3.19 -7.19
N ALA A 14 -19.26 -3.28 -8.24
CA ALA A 14 -18.04 -4.08 -8.22
C ALA A 14 -16.99 -3.50 -7.27
N TYR A 15 -16.33 -4.39 -6.51
CA TYR A 15 -15.24 -4.08 -5.59
C TYR A 15 -14.28 -5.26 -5.49
N PRO A 16 -13.00 -5.04 -5.12
CA PRO A 16 -12.10 -6.13 -4.75
C PRO A 16 -12.54 -6.79 -3.44
N SER A 17 -12.78 -8.10 -3.46
CA SER A 17 -13.22 -8.88 -2.29
C SER A 17 -12.06 -9.48 -1.49
N ILE A 18 -10.84 -9.41 -2.02
CA ILE A 18 -9.60 -9.92 -1.45
C ILE A 18 -8.50 -8.86 -1.56
N THR A 19 -7.49 -8.95 -0.71
CA THR A 19 -6.34 -8.02 -0.75
C THR A 19 -5.52 -8.20 -2.03
N LEU A 20 -4.66 -7.23 -2.30
CA LEU A 20 -3.74 -7.29 -3.44
C LEU A 20 -2.80 -8.49 -3.30
N ASP A 21 -2.29 -8.75 -2.09
CA ASP A 21 -1.42 -9.90 -1.80
C ASP A 21 -2.14 -11.23 -2.06
N GLU A 22 -3.38 -11.39 -1.56
CA GLU A 22 -4.18 -12.59 -1.84
C GLU A 22 -4.47 -12.77 -3.34
N ALA A 23 -4.63 -11.66 -4.08
CA ALA A 23 -4.85 -11.68 -5.51
C ALA A 23 -3.56 -12.01 -6.29
N LEU A 24 -2.39 -11.60 -5.79
CA LEU A 24 -1.09 -11.99 -6.33
C LEU A 24 -0.86 -13.48 -6.17
N ASP A 25 -1.11 -14.04 -4.99
CA ASP A 25 -1.00 -15.48 -4.74
C ASP A 25 -1.90 -16.29 -5.67
N LEU A 26 -3.15 -15.83 -5.86
CA LEU A 26 -4.08 -16.43 -6.79
C LEU A 26 -3.59 -16.35 -8.24
N THR A 27 -3.05 -15.21 -8.64
CA THR A 27 -2.54 -15.01 -10.00
C THR A 27 -1.28 -15.82 -10.25
N GLU A 28 -0.40 -15.96 -9.25
CA GLU A 28 0.77 -16.84 -9.31
C GLU A 28 0.34 -18.30 -9.45
N PHE A 29 -0.69 -18.74 -8.73
CA PHE A 29 -1.26 -20.08 -8.91
C PHE A 29 -1.74 -20.30 -10.35
N VAL A 30 -2.48 -19.34 -10.92
CA VAL A 30 -2.93 -19.40 -12.31
C VAL A 30 -1.73 -19.46 -13.26
N TYR A 31 -0.73 -18.61 -13.07
CA TYR A 31 0.49 -18.56 -13.88
C TYR A 31 1.27 -19.87 -13.86
N LYS A 32 1.44 -20.49 -12.68
CA LYS A 32 2.14 -21.79 -12.54
C LYS A 32 1.46 -22.93 -13.29
N ASN A 33 0.13 -22.87 -13.45
CA ASN A 33 -0.65 -23.94 -14.08
C ASN A 33 -0.97 -23.69 -15.57
N SER A 34 -0.99 -22.44 -16.02
CA SER A 34 -1.39 -22.07 -17.39
C SER A 34 -0.29 -21.34 -18.18
N GLY A 35 0.77 -20.88 -17.52
CA GLY A 35 1.80 -20.04 -18.13
C GLY A 35 1.20 -18.76 -18.71
N HIS A 36 1.35 -18.58 -20.02
CA HIS A 36 0.81 -17.42 -20.76
C HIS A 36 -0.50 -17.70 -21.48
N SER A 37 -0.98 -18.95 -21.41
CA SER A 37 -2.20 -19.38 -22.08
C SER A 37 -3.43 -18.94 -21.29
N TYR A 38 -4.55 -18.75 -22.00
CA TYR A 38 -5.83 -18.56 -21.35
C TYR A 38 -6.32 -19.86 -20.70
N ILE A 39 -6.87 -19.75 -19.50
CA ILE A 39 -7.50 -20.85 -18.75
C ILE A 39 -8.92 -20.46 -18.33
N LYS A 40 -9.87 -21.39 -18.42
CA LYS A 40 -11.27 -21.11 -18.05
C LYS A 40 -11.45 -21.09 -16.53
N LEU A 41 -12.53 -20.44 -16.08
CA LEU A 41 -12.83 -20.35 -14.64
C LEU A 41 -13.08 -21.73 -14.03
N GLU A 42 -13.73 -22.61 -14.77
CA GLU A 42 -14.03 -23.99 -14.39
C GLU A 42 -12.75 -24.80 -14.16
N ASP A 43 -11.76 -24.63 -15.04
CA ASP A 43 -10.47 -25.31 -14.93
C ASP A 43 -9.67 -24.78 -13.73
N ILE A 44 -9.65 -23.46 -13.50
CA ILE A 44 -9.04 -22.86 -12.31
C ILE A 44 -9.72 -23.41 -11.04
N ALA A 45 -11.06 -23.46 -11.01
CA ALA A 45 -11.83 -23.98 -9.88
C ALA A 45 -11.46 -25.44 -9.59
N SER A 46 -11.40 -26.28 -10.62
CA SER A 46 -10.99 -27.69 -10.51
C SER A 46 -9.57 -27.83 -9.98
N LEU A 47 -8.61 -27.05 -10.49
CA LEU A 47 -7.21 -27.06 -10.02
C LEU A 47 -7.10 -26.65 -8.54
N MET A 48 -7.90 -25.66 -8.11
CA MET A 48 -7.95 -25.21 -6.72
C MET A 48 -8.77 -26.14 -5.81
N LYS A 49 -9.43 -27.16 -6.37
CA LYS A 49 -10.41 -28.02 -5.66
C LYS A 49 -11.51 -27.20 -4.97
N LYS A 50 -12.00 -26.16 -5.66
CA LYS A 50 -13.06 -25.26 -5.19
C LYS A 50 -14.21 -25.22 -6.19
N SER A 51 -15.38 -24.73 -5.78
CA SER A 51 -16.48 -24.47 -6.69
C SER A 51 -16.23 -23.19 -7.49
N VAL A 52 -16.78 -23.11 -8.71
CA VAL A 52 -16.76 -21.92 -9.57
C VAL A 52 -17.29 -20.69 -8.82
N GLY A 53 -18.44 -20.83 -8.15
CA GLY A 53 -19.02 -19.77 -7.33
C GLY A 53 -18.11 -19.33 -6.18
N GLY A 54 -17.39 -20.27 -5.56
CA GLY A 54 -16.47 -19.99 -4.45
C GLY A 54 -15.18 -19.27 -4.83
N ILE A 55 -14.82 -19.24 -6.12
CA ILE A 55 -13.61 -18.53 -6.60
C ILE A 55 -13.91 -17.35 -7.52
N SER A 56 -15.11 -17.27 -8.10
CA SER A 56 -15.47 -16.25 -9.11
C SER A 56 -15.20 -14.83 -8.62
N GLN A 57 -15.57 -14.50 -7.38
CA GLN A 57 -15.35 -13.17 -6.81
C GLN A 57 -13.86 -12.86 -6.59
N ARG A 58 -13.06 -13.87 -6.21
CA ARG A 58 -11.60 -13.74 -6.02
C ARG A 58 -10.90 -13.51 -7.36
N ILE A 59 -11.29 -14.26 -8.39
CA ILE A 59 -10.80 -14.04 -9.77
C ILE A 59 -11.21 -12.66 -10.29
N GLY A 60 -12.45 -12.24 -10.03
CA GLY A 60 -12.92 -10.89 -10.36
C GLY A 60 -12.11 -9.79 -9.65
N SER A 61 -11.59 -10.04 -8.45
CA SER A 61 -10.70 -9.10 -7.76
C SER A 61 -9.33 -9.01 -8.42
N ALA A 62 -8.73 -10.16 -8.80
CA ALA A 62 -7.47 -10.18 -9.55
C ALA A 62 -7.57 -9.49 -10.92
N VAL A 63 -8.74 -9.56 -11.58
CA VAL A 63 -9.02 -8.79 -12.80
C VAL A 63 -9.12 -7.28 -12.51
N GLN A 64 -9.79 -6.89 -11.41
CA GLN A 64 -9.89 -5.48 -11.02
C GLN A 64 -8.53 -4.85 -10.68
N TYR A 65 -7.62 -5.61 -10.06
CA TYR A 65 -6.23 -5.19 -9.84
C TYR A 65 -5.34 -5.26 -11.09
N ASN A 66 -5.91 -5.61 -12.24
CA ASN A 66 -5.19 -5.78 -13.51
C ASN A 66 -4.05 -6.83 -13.44
N LEU A 67 -4.17 -7.83 -12.55
CA LEU A 67 -3.23 -8.96 -12.45
C LEU A 67 -3.61 -10.10 -13.40
N LEU A 68 -4.90 -10.24 -13.68
CA LEU A 68 -5.44 -11.14 -14.69
C LEU A 68 -6.15 -10.36 -15.80
N GLU A 69 -5.93 -10.79 -17.03
CA GLU A 69 -6.69 -10.35 -18.19
C GLU A 69 -7.81 -11.35 -18.47
N LEU A 70 -9.03 -10.87 -18.64
CA LEU A 70 -10.17 -11.65 -19.09
C LEU A 70 -10.39 -11.46 -20.60
N LYS A 71 -10.39 -12.55 -21.35
CA LYS A 71 -10.89 -12.58 -22.74
C LYS A 71 -12.21 -13.33 -22.78
N SER A 72 -13.28 -12.60 -23.13
CA SER A 72 -14.64 -13.15 -23.19
C SER A 72 -14.70 -14.43 -24.03
N GLY A 73 -15.38 -15.45 -23.51
CA GLY A 73 -15.49 -16.79 -24.11
C GLY A 73 -14.20 -17.64 -24.12
N THR A 74 -13.04 -17.06 -23.79
CA THR A 74 -11.75 -17.79 -23.80
C THR A 74 -11.28 -18.12 -22.39
N GLY A 75 -11.28 -17.15 -21.47
CA GLY A 75 -10.85 -17.35 -20.09
C GLY A 75 -9.93 -16.23 -19.57
N TYR A 76 -9.09 -16.59 -18.62
CA TYR A 76 -8.20 -15.68 -17.89
C TYR A 76 -6.74 -16.00 -18.18
N ARG A 77 -5.88 -14.99 -18.20
CA ARG A 77 -4.42 -15.18 -18.22
C ARG A 77 -3.72 -14.14 -17.35
N PRO A 78 -2.52 -14.42 -16.82
CA PRO A 78 -1.71 -13.42 -16.13
C PRO A 78 -1.34 -12.25 -17.05
N SER A 79 -1.54 -11.02 -16.57
CA SER A 79 -1.24 -9.79 -17.30
C SER A 79 0.26 -9.51 -17.36
N ASP A 80 0.65 -8.52 -18.17
CA ASP A 80 2.03 -8.02 -18.16
C ASP A 80 2.38 -7.27 -16.86
N LEU A 81 1.40 -6.61 -16.23
CA LEU A 81 1.58 -5.97 -14.91
C LEU A 81 1.96 -7.01 -13.85
N PHE A 82 1.24 -8.14 -13.80
CA PHE A 82 1.58 -9.24 -12.90
C PHE A 82 3.03 -9.72 -13.13
N LYS A 83 3.47 -9.87 -14.38
CA LYS A 83 4.84 -10.35 -14.68
C LYS A 83 5.91 -9.41 -14.14
N LYS A 84 5.69 -8.09 -14.23
CA LYS A 84 6.60 -7.09 -13.67
C LYS A 84 6.66 -7.15 -12.14
N ILE A 85 5.53 -7.43 -11.47
CA ILE A 85 5.49 -7.63 -10.02
C ILE A 85 6.16 -8.96 -9.62
N TYR A 86 5.93 -10.01 -10.40
CA TYR A 86 6.40 -11.37 -10.12
C TYR A 86 7.90 -11.54 -10.39
N LYS A 87 8.42 -10.89 -11.43
CA LYS A 87 9.83 -10.90 -11.83
C LYS A 87 10.34 -9.47 -12.03
N PRO A 88 10.45 -8.67 -10.96
CA PRO A 88 10.91 -7.28 -11.06
C PRO A 88 12.43 -7.22 -11.26
N ILE A 89 12.90 -6.17 -11.91
CA ILE A 89 14.34 -5.87 -12.07
C ILE A 89 14.89 -5.05 -10.91
N SER A 90 14.02 -4.46 -10.09
CA SER A 90 14.38 -3.75 -8.85
C SER A 90 13.23 -3.76 -7.84
N GLN A 91 13.53 -3.54 -6.56
CA GLN A 91 12.48 -3.41 -5.53
C GLN A 91 11.61 -2.17 -5.75
N ASN A 92 12.19 -1.09 -6.26
CA ASN A 92 11.43 0.11 -6.60
C ASN A 92 10.44 -0.16 -7.74
N GLU A 93 10.86 -0.84 -8.80
CA GLU A 93 9.95 -1.27 -9.87
C GLU A 93 8.83 -2.16 -9.32
N LYS A 94 9.17 -3.13 -8.47
CA LYS A 94 8.16 -4.01 -7.85
C LYS A 94 7.12 -3.18 -7.11
N HIS A 95 7.57 -2.26 -6.26
CA HIS A 95 6.71 -1.42 -5.47
C HIS A 95 5.83 -0.51 -6.34
N GLN A 96 6.40 0.15 -7.36
CA GLN A 96 5.62 0.97 -8.28
C GLN A 96 4.53 0.15 -8.99
N ASN A 97 4.84 -1.05 -9.49
CA ASN A 97 3.83 -1.88 -10.15
C ASN A 97 2.76 -2.38 -9.16
N LEU A 98 3.09 -2.58 -7.87
CA LEU A 98 2.10 -2.87 -6.84
C LEU A 98 1.15 -1.68 -6.61
N VAL A 99 1.69 -0.46 -6.60
CA VAL A 99 0.90 0.77 -6.51
C VAL A 99 0.01 0.94 -7.74
N ASP A 100 0.51 0.64 -8.94
CA ASP A 100 -0.27 0.67 -10.18
C ASP A 100 -1.42 -0.36 -10.16
N ALA A 101 -1.17 -1.57 -9.63
CA ALA A 101 -2.21 -2.58 -9.43
C ALA A 101 -3.27 -2.13 -8.41
N PHE A 102 -2.85 -1.50 -7.31
CA PHE A 102 -3.75 -0.90 -6.33
C PHE A 102 -4.59 0.24 -6.93
N ASN A 103 -4.04 1.03 -7.85
CA ASN A 103 -4.75 2.12 -8.54
C ASN A 103 -5.61 1.65 -9.74
N SER A 104 -5.77 0.35 -9.95
CA SER A 104 -6.53 -0.20 -11.09
C SER A 104 -8.04 -0.36 -10.84
N PRO A 105 -8.52 -0.81 -9.65
CA PRO A 105 -9.96 -0.95 -9.40
C PRO A 105 -10.67 0.41 -9.44
N LYS A 106 -11.79 0.49 -10.16
CA LYS A 106 -12.58 1.73 -10.29
C LYS A 106 -12.92 2.36 -8.93
N LEU A 107 -13.34 1.55 -7.97
CA LEU A 107 -13.62 2.01 -6.61
C LEU A 107 -12.39 2.68 -5.98
N TYR A 108 -11.21 2.10 -6.16
CA TYR A 108 -10.00 2.60 -5.51
C TYR A 108 -9.57 3.91 -6.15
N VAL A 109 -9.67 4.06 -7.47
CA VAL A 109 -9.46 5.35 -8.16
C VAL A 109 -10.34 6.45 -7.58
N GLU A 110 -11.63 6.17 -7.36
CA GLU A 110 -12.56 7.13 -6.75
C GLU A 110 -12.18 7.50 -5.31
N LEU A 111 -11.79 6.51 -4.50
CA LEU A 111 -11.34 6.74 -3.12
C LEU A 111 -10.01 7.49 -3.06
N ILE A 112 -9.06 7.16 -3.93
CA ILE A 112 -7.76 7.81 -4.03
C ILE A 112 -7.96 9.29 -4.36
N ASN A 113 -8.74 9.60 -5.40
CA ASN A 113 -9.04 10.97 -5.79
C ASN A 113 -9.75 11.77 -4.69
N LYS A 114 -10.54 11.11 -3.85
CA LYS A 114 -11.28 11.75 -2.76
C LYS A 114 -10.41 12.02 -1.53
N TYR A 115 -9.43 11.17 -1.26
CA TYR A 115 -8.70 11.17 0.01
C TYR A 115 -7.19 11.43 -0.10
N GLU A 116 -6.64 11.62 -1.31
CA GLU A 116 -5.24 12.01 -1.49
C GLU A 116 -4.91 13.27 -0.68
N GLY A 117 -3.85 13.22 0.12
CA GLY A 117 -3.45 14.32 1.01
C GLY A 117 -4.35 14.50 2.23
N SER A 118 -5.16 13.51 2.59
CA SER A 118 -6.05 13.58 3.75
C SER A 118 -6.04 12.29 4.58
N ILE A 119 -6.53 12.38 5.82
CA ILE A 119 -6.69 11.21 6.68
C ILE A 119 -7.85 10.35 6.17
N LEU A 120 -7.62 9.05 6.01
CA LEU A 120 -8.66 8.12 5.60
C LEU A 120 -9.76 7.99 6.67
N PRO A 121 -11.02 7.81 6.26
CA PRO A 121 -12.08 7.45 7.20
C PRO A 121 -11.73 6.14 7.92
N SER A 122 -12.14 6.03 9.19
CA SER A 122 -11.92 4.81 9.97
C SER A 122 -12.65 3.60 9.39
N ASP A 123 -12.26 2.40 9.84
CA ASP A 123 -12.91 1.13 9.51
C ASP A 123 -14.40 1.07 9.87
N VAL A 124 -14.86 1.93 10.80
CA VAL A 124 -16.27 2.11 11.16
C VAL A 124 -17.01 3.04 10.19
N ILE A 125 -16.35 4.09 9.68
CA ILE A 125 -17.00 5.14 8.87
C ILE A 125 -16.93 4.83 7.38
N LEU A 126 -15.81 4.28 6.89
CA LEU A 126 -15.62 3.97 5.48
C LEU A 126 -16.72 3.04 4.92
N PRO A 127 -17.19 1.97 5.61
CA PRO A 127 -18.29 1.14 5.11
C PRO A 127 -19.58 1.95 4.86
N ASN A 128 -19.91 2.91 5.72
CA ASN A 128 -21.11 3.75 5.57
C ASN A 128 -21.00 4.66 4.34
N ILE A 129 -19.79 5.14 4.05
CA ILE A 129 -19.49 5.93 2.84
C ILE A 129 -19.64 5.05 1.60
N LEU A 130 -19.11 3.82 1.62
CA LEU A 130 -19.25 2.86 0.51
C LEU A 130 -20.71 2.50 0.22
N GLU A 131 -21.52 2.38 1.26
CA GLU A 131 -22.95 2.10 1.11
C GLU A 131 -23.70 3.27 0.46
N ARG A 132 -23.50 4.48 0.99
CA ARG A 132 -24.25 5.67 0.56
C ARG A 132 -23.78 6.23 -0.77
N ASP A 133 -22.47 6.30 -0.97
CA ASP A 133 -21.87 7.04 -2.07
C ASP A 133 -21.46 6.10 -3.23
N HIS A 134 -21.21 4.81 -2.96
CA HIS A 134 -20.73 3.85 -3.96
C HIS A 134 -21.68 2.66 -4.21
N SER A 135 -22.84 2.60 -3.56
CA SER A 135 -23.82 1.50 -3.71
C SER A 135 -23.23 0.11 -3.44
N ILE A 136 -22.43 -0.01 -2.38
CA ILE A 136 -21.90 -1.27 -1.88
C ILE A 136 -22.58 -1.56 -0.55
N TYR A 137 -23.45 -2.56 -0.49
CA TYR A 137 -24.40 -2.72 0.62
C TYR A 137 -23.98 -3.80 1.63
N ASP A 138 -24.48 -3.68 2.85
CA ASP A 138 -24.38 -4.70 3.91
C ASP A 138 -22.93 -5.17 4.16
N ASP A 139 -22.71 -6.49 4.20
CA ASP A 139 -21.41 -7.11 4.44
C ASP A 139 -20.38 -6.80 3.35
N ALA A 140 -20.83 -6.47 2.13
CA ALA A 140 -19.94 -6.09 1.05
C ALA A 140 -19.21 -4.78 1.38
N ALA A 141 -19.89 -3.81 2.01
CA ALA A 141 -19.32 -2.52 2.39
C ALA A 141 -18.20 -2.70 3.41
N ARG A 142 -18.46 -3.50 4.45
CA ARG A 142 -17.45 -3.83 5.48
C ARG A 142 -16.25 -4.53 4.88
N LYS A 143 -16.49 -5.55 4.04
CA LYS A 143 -15.38 -6.30 3.44
C LYS A 143 -14.56 -5.43 2.49
N ALA A 144 -15.20 -4.61 1.65
CA ALA A 144 -14.52 -3.70 0.74
C ALA A 144 -13.65 -2.67 1.48
N SER A 145 -14.20 -2.07 2.56
CA SER A 145 -13.49 -1.14 3.44
C SER A 145 -12.26 -1.78 4.07
N GLN A 146 -12.43 -2.97 4.67
CA GLN A 146 -11.33 -3.70 5.30
C GLN A 146 -10.20 -3.98 4.30
N VAL A 147 -10.55 -4.52 3.13
CA VAL A 147 -9.58 -4.88 2.08
C VAL A 147 -8.84 -3.64 1.58
N PHE A 148 -9.53 -2.52 1.36
CA PHE A 148 -8.90 -1.27 0.95
C PHE A 148 -7.90 -0.77 2.00
N LEU A 149 -8.32 -0.66 3.26
CA LEU A 149 -7.48 -0.18 4.36
C LEU A 149 -6.28 -1.10 4.62
N GLU A 150 -6.45 -2.41 4.45
CA GLU A 150 -5.36 -3.38 4.56
C GLU A 150 -4.32 -3.17 3.47
N ASN A 151 -4.75 -3.02 2.21
CA ASN A 151 -3.84 -2.72 1.10
C ASN A 151 -3.09 -1.40 1.28
N VAL A 152 -3.78 -0.35 1.76
CA VAL A 152 -3.13 0.94 2.06
C VAL A 152 -1.99 0.76 3.07
N LYS A 153 -2.22 -0.04 4.11
CA LYS A 153 -1.22 -0.32 5.14
C LYS A 153 -0.07 -1.18 4.60
N THR A 154 -0.36 -2.25 3.87
CA THR A 154 0.68 -3.17 3.36
C THR A 154 1.56 -2.50 2.32
N LEU A 155 1.00 -1.57 1.53
CA LEU A 155 1.75 -0.77 0.55
C LEU A 155 2.40 0.48 1.14
N GLY A 156 2.24 0.79 2.42
CA GLY A 156 2.89 1.96 3.04
C GLY A 156 2.42 3.30 2.46
N LEU A 157 1.16 3.39 2.03
CA LEU A 157 0.59 4.57 1.38
C LEU A 157 0.12 5.66 2.36
N LEU A 158 0.66 5.65 3.58
CA LEU A 158 0.42 6.68 4.60
C LEU A 158 1.71 7.46 4.84
N ASN A 159 1.64 8.78 4.77
CA ASN A 159 2.78 9.65 5.07
C ASN A 159 3.04 9.74 6.59
N SER A 160 4.08 10.49 6.97
CA SER A 160 4.43 10.69 8.38
C SER A 160 3.35 11.40 9.22
N ALA A 161 2.43 12.12 8.57
CA ALA A 161 1.27 12.76 9.20
C ALA A 161 0.02 11.85 9.22
N ASN A 162 0.14 10.58 8.83
CA ASN A 162 -0.95 9.61 8.71
C ASN A 162 -2.03 10.02 7.67
N GLU A 163 -1.64 10.83 6.70
CA GLU A 163 -2.45 11.16 5.53
C GLU A 163 -2.16 10.17 4.41
N PHE A 164 -3.18 9.87 3.63
CA PHE A 164 -3.08 8.96 2.50
C PHE A 164 -2.41 9.63 1.31
N SER A 165 -1.38 8.98 0.77
CA SER A 165 -0.74 9.43 -0.47
C SER A 165 -0.22 8.27 -1.31
N ILE A 166 -0.59 8.29 -2.59
CA ILE A 166 -0.14 7.28 -3.56
C ILE A 166 1.33 7.47 -3.99
N ASN A 167 1.88 8.67 -3.83
CA ASN A 167 3.24 9.02 -4.26
C ASN A 167 4.29 8.89 -3.15
N ASN A 168 3.91 8.40 -1.97
CA ASN A 168 4.81 8.26 -0.82
C ASN A 168 5.97 7.27 -1.05
N ALA A 169 5.98 6.58 -2.20
CA ALA A 169 6.99 5.60 -2.63
C ALA A 169 8.43 6.14 -2.77
N ASN A 170 8.66 7.46 -2.77
CA ASN A 170 9.96 8.03 -3.18
C ASN A 170 10.78 8.77 -2.10
N SER A 171 10.37 8.82 -0.83
CA SER A 171 11.11 9.62 0.18
C SER A 171 12.20 8.87 0.96
N ASN A 172 12.53 7.61 0.63
CA ASN A 172 13.56 6.85 1.35
C ASN A 172 14.61 6.21 0.43
N ASN A 173 15.21 6.98 -0.49
CA ASN A 173 16.50 6.62 -1.08
C ASN A 173 17.26 7.86 -1.54
N ASP A 174 17.94 8.53 -0.61
CA ASP A 174 19.10 9.33 -0.94
C ASP A 174 20.13 9.26 0.20
N ASN A 175 21.13 8.40 0.02
CA ASN A 175 22.51 8.75 0.36
C ASN A 175 23.53 7.84 -0.34
N LYS A 176 24.15 8.43 -1.36
CA LYS A 176 25.61 8.49 -1.59
C LYS A 176 26.34 7.18 -1.84
N HIS A 177 26.46 6.84 -3.12
CA HIS A 177 27.71 6.28 -3.63
C HIS A 177 28.54 7.40 -4.25
N GLU A 178 29.59 7.79 -3.53
CA GLU A 178 30.70 8.56 -4.06
C GLU A 178 31.43 7.69 -5.11
N GLU A 179 31.24 7.98 -6.40
CA GLU A 179 32.22 7.59 -7.40
C GLU A 179 33.32 8.64 -7.44
N LYS A 180 34.44 8.34 -6.76
CA LYS A 180 35.73 8.94 -7.10
C LYS A 180 36.09 8.53 -8.52
N LYS A 181 36.05 9.49 -9.45
CA LYS A 181 36.80 9.41 -10.70
C LYS A 181 38.05 10.27 -10.57
N GLU A 182 39.19 9.59 -10.47
CA GLU A 182 40.49 10.16 -10.80
C GLU A 182 40.51 10.40 -12.31
N GLU A 183 40.77 11.63 -12.72
CA GLU A 183 41.39 11.91 -14.02
C GLU A 183 42.31 13.12 -13.90
N VAL A 184 43.57 12.88 -14.28
CA VAL A 184 44.71 13.79 -14.28
C VAL A 184 44.73 14.51 -15.63
N ASN A 185 44.72 15.86 -15.67
CA ASN A 185 45.59 16.60 -16.59
C ASN A 185 45.68 18.14 -16.33
N SER A 186 46.91 18.58 -16.04
CA SER A 186 47.66 19.77 -16.53
C SER A 186 47.01 21.14 -16.86
N LYS A 187 47.41 22.15 -16.06
CA LYS A 187 47.90 23.53 -16.36
C LYS A 187 47.28 24.37 -17.50
N SER A 188 46.76 25.56 -17.15
CA SER A 188 47.23 26.89 -17.65
C SER A 188 46.54 28.07 -16.93
N GLU A 189 47.27 29.19 -16.83
CA GLU A 189 47.09 30.42 -16.04
C GLU A 189 46.02 31.42 -16.56
N ALA A 190 45.41 32.22 -15.66
CA ALA A 190 45.55 33.70 -15.56
C ALA A 190 44.34 34.48 -14.97
N LYS A 191 44.64 35.25 -13.91
CA LYS A 191 44.17 36.63 -13.53
C LYS A 191 42.72 36.93 -13.04
N ASN A 192 42.63 37.05 -11.71
CA ASN A 192 42.15 38.20 -10.88
C ASN A 192 40.64 38.60 -10.80
N PRO A 193 40.21 39.34 -9.74
CA PRO A 193 39.07 38.98 -8.88
C PRO A 193 37.91 40.01 -8.95
N ILE A 194 36.80 39.81 -8.21
CA ILE A 194 36.00 40.82 -7.47
C ILE A 194 34.57 40.31 -7.13
N SER A 195 34.28 40.34 -5.82
CA SER A 195 33.06 40.69 -5.06
C SER A 195 31.62 40.29 -5.48
N ARG A 196 30.93 39.72 -4.46
CA ARG A 196 29.49 39.60 -4.13
C ARG A 196 28.54 40.61 -4.81
N PRO A 197 27.28 40.23 -5.14
CA PRO A 197 26.23 40.16 -4.11
C PRO A 197 25.14 39.06 -4.29
N THR A 198 24.56 38.65 -3.16
CA THR A 198 23.27 37.94 -3.06
C THR A 198 22.10 38.85 -3.43
N PRO A 199 21.03 38.29 -4.02
CA PRO A 199 19.66 38.73 -3.72
C PRO A 199 18.81 37.59 -3.13
N ASN A 200 18.11 37.94 -2.06
CA ASN A 200 17.12 37.16 -1.32
C ASN A 200 15.99 36.61 -2.19
N THR A 201 15.45 35.45 -1.80
CA THR A 201 14.00 35.36 -1.54
C THR A 201 13.81 34.52 -0.27
N GLN A 202 13.13 35.16 0.68
CA GLN A 202 12.68 34.67 1.98
C GLN A 202 11.68 33.52 1.79
N ASP A 203 11.91 32.42 2.50
CA ASP A 203 11.14 31.96 3.67
C ASP A 203 9.99 31.02 3.28
N ASP A 204 10.19 29.74 3.57
CA ASP A 204 9.23 28.97 4.37
C ASP A 204 10.03 27.90 5.16
N ASN A 205 10.52 28.35 6.32
CA ASN A 205 11.08 27.50 7.35
C ASN A 205 9.95 26.80 8.11
N THR A 206 9.79 25.50 7.92
CA THR A 206 9.35 24.60 9.00
C THR A 206 10.48 23.64 9.30
N ASN A 207 11.58 24.21 9.82
CA ASN A 207 12.59 23.43 10.51
C ASN A 207 11.93 22.93 11.82
N LEU A 208 11.30 21.77 11.76
CA LEU A 208 10.73 21.13 12.94
C LEU A 208 11.92 20.65 13.77
N ASP A 209 12.29 21.43 14.79
CA ASP A 209 13.35 21.09 15.75
C ASP A 209 13.02 19.74 16.43
N LEU A 210 13.47 18.64 15.83
CA LEU A 210 13.29 17.30 16.36
C LEU A 210 14.37 17.04 17.41
N LEU A 211 13.91 16.81 18.64
CA LEU A 211 14.73 16.36 19.74
C LEU A 211 14.84 14.84 19.72
N LYS A 212 15.97 14.33 20.23
CA LYS A 212 16.29 12.90 20.28
C LYS A 212 16.49 12.48 21.73
N ILE A 213 15.90 11.34 22.12
CA ILE A 213 16.22 10.63 23.37
C ILE A 213 16.67 9.21 23.06
N GLU A 214 17.79 8.79 23.66
CA GLU A 214 18.29 7.42 23.60
C GLU A 214 17.85 6.66 24.86
N ILE A 215 17.28 5.48 24.66
CA ILE A 215 16.82 4.58 25.72
C ILE A 215 17.65 3.30 25.66
N GLY A 216 18.39 3.00 26.72
CA GLY A 216 19.13 1.75 26.85
C GLY A 216 18.17 0.56 27.01
N LEU A 217 18.37 -0.49 26.23
CA LEU A 217 17.64 -1.76 26.32
C LEU A 217 18.59 -2.88 26.77
N SER A 218 18.03 -4.08 27.02
CA SER A 218 18.84 -5.27 27.33
C SER A 218 19.79 -5.65 26.18
N ASN A 219 20.87 -6.36 26.52
CA ASN A 219 21.88 -6.85 25.57
C ASN A 219 22.57 -5.76 24.74
N ASN A 220 22.92 -4.62 25.37
CA ASN A 220 23.58 -3.47 24.73
C ASN A 220 22.81 -2.87 23.53
N LYS A 221 21.52 -3.16 23.41
CA LYS A 221 20.67 -2.53 22.40
C LYS A 221 20.24 -1.14 22.86
N LYS A 222 19.93 -0.28 21.90
CA LYS A 222 19.39 1.06 22.16
C LYS A 222 18.12 1.26 21.35
N ALA A 223 17.11 1.85 21.98
CA ALA A 223 15.99 2.48 21.29
C ALA A 223 16.25 3.98 21.18
N VAL A 224 15.75 4.60 20.12
CA VAL A 224 15.85 6.03 19.91
C VAL A 224 14.44 6.54 19.62
N ILE A 225 14.02 7.57 20.36
CA ILE A 225 12.77 8.29 20.08
C ILE A 225 13.15 9.68 19.58
N PHE A 226 12.64 10.03 18.41
CA PHE A 226 12.64 11.39 17.91
C PHE A 226 11.28 12.01 18.20
N TYR A 227 11.26 13.23 18.71
CA TYR A 227 10.03 13.93 19.10
C TYR A 227 10.17 15.42 18.86
N PRO A 228 9.08 16.13 18.56
CA PRO A 228 9.13 17.55 18.28
C PRO A 228 9.31 18.34 19.59
N LYS A 229 9.97 19.51 19.52
CA LYS A 229 10.26 20.35 20.69
C LYS A 229 9.00 20.85 21.41
N ASP A 230 7.89 20.97 20.72
CA ASP A 230 6.59 21.48 21.20
C ASP A 230 5.64 20.38 21.72
N MET A 231 6.16 19.18 22.01
CA MET A 231 5.38 18.05 22.51
C MET A 231 4.54 18.39 23.76
N THR A 232 3.26 18.02 23.72
CA THR A 232 2.31 18.23 24.81
C THR A 232 2.17 17.00 25.70
N ASN A 233 1.49 17.14 26.85
CA ASN A 233 1.19 16.01 27.74
C ASN A 233 0.30 14.96 27.05
N LEU A 234 -0.60 15.37 26.14
CA LEU A 234 -1.44 14.45 25.38
C LEU A 234 -0.58 13.58 24.45
N ASP A 235 0.43 14.17 23.81
CA ASP A 235 1.36 13.43 22.96
C ASP A 235 2.17 12.40 23.76
N VAL A 236 2.57 12.74 24.98
CA VAL A 236 3.21 11.80 25.92
C VAL A 236 2.27 10.63 26.25
N GLU A 237 0.98 10.89 26.50
CA GLU A 237 -0.01 9.84 26.78
C GLU A 237 -0.22 8.90 25.58
N ILE A 238 -0.25 9.46 24.37
CA ILE A 238 -0.33 8.68 23.14
C ILE A 238 0.92 7.79 22.99
N ILE A 239 2.12 8.33 23.23
CA ILE A 239 3.38 7.57 23.18
C ILE A 239 3.33 6.42 24.20
N LYS A 240 2.83 6.65 25.42
CA LYS A 240 2.66 5.58 26.42
C LYS A 240 1.73 4.47 25.94
N LEU A 241 0.60 4.82 25.32
CA LEU A 241 -0.32 3.84 24.76
C LEU A 241 0.34 2.99 23.68
N GLN A 242 1.14 3.61 22.81
CA GLN A 242 1.89 2.88 21.78
C GLN A 242 2.94 1.94 22.36
N VAL A 243 3.62 2.34 23.44
CA VAL A 243 4.53 1.44 24.18
C VAL A 243 3.78 0.25 24.77
N SER A 244 2.58 0.43 25.32
CA SER A 244 1.75 -0.68 25.81
C SER A 244 1.28 -1.63 24.69
N VAL A 245 1.07 -1.12 23.47
CA VAL A 245 0.81 -1.96 22.29
C VAL A 245 2.05 -2.76 21.91
N LEU A 246 3.22 -2.13 21.91
CA LEU A 246 4.50 -2.79 21.63
C LEU A 246 4.78 -3.93 22.62
N GLU A 247 4.49 -3.72 23.91
CA GLU A 247 4.59 -4.74 24.95
C GLU A 247 3.79 -6.00 24.58
N LYS A 248 2.51 -5.84 24.21
CA LYS A 248 1.64 -6.96 23.80
C LYS A 248 2.18 -7.70 22.56
N ILE A 249 2.75 -6.98 21.60
CA ILE A 249 3.34 -7.58 20.39
C ILE A 249 4.56 -8.42 20.76
N VAL A 250 5.39 -7.94 21.68
CA VAL A 250 6.58 -8.67 22.15
C VAL A 250 6.19 -9.91 22.95
N GLU A 251 5.21 -9.80 23.85
CA GLU A 251 4.68 -10.95 24.61
C GLU A 251 4.10 -12.04 23.69
N PHE A 252 3.38 -11.65 22.64
CA PHE A 252 2.82 -12.60 21.67
C PHE A 252 3.91 -13.36 20.89
N LYS A 253 5.08 -12.75 20.67
CA LYS A 253 6.22 -13.40 20.02
C LYS A 253 7.00 -14.36 20.92
N ILE A 254 6.80 -14.31 22.24
CA ILE A 254 7.59 -15.09 23.22
C ILE A 254 6.82 -16.34 23.72
N LYS A 255 5.51 -16.45 23.49
CA LYS A 255 4.77 -17.70 23.79
C LYS A 255 5.02 -18.74 22.68
N PRO A 256 5.71 -19.86 22.94
CA PRO A 256 5.74 -20.97 22.00
C PRO A 256 4.37 -21.67 21.99
N GLU A 257 3.96 -22.15 20.82
CA GLU A 257 2.92 -23.20 20.71
C GLU A 257 3.35 -24.48 21.43
#